data_AF-A0A947SG30-F1
#
_entry.id   AF-A0A947SG30-F1
#
_cell.length_a   1.000
_cell.length_b   1.000
_cell.length_c   1.000
_cell.angle_alpha   90.00
_cell.angle_beta   90.00
_cell.angle_gamma   90.00
#
_symmetry.space_group_name_H-M   'P 1'
#
loop_
_entity.id
_entity.type
_entity.pdbx_description
1 polymer ?
#
loop_
_entity_poly.entity_id
_entity_poly.type
_entity_poly.pdbx_seq_one_letter_code
_entity_poly.pdbx_strand_id
1 'polypeptide(L)'
;IITGPGQGGGPQIRVFNGIGQVENNGFFAYASHLRTGVQVTAADINDDGKDEIITGAGPGGGPQIRAFSADGGVVHNGFFAYDKSFRGGVNVAVGEF
;
A
#
# COMPACT_ATOMS: atom_id res chain seq x y z
N ILE A 1 10.97 6.63 3.96
CA ILE A 1 10.09 6.09 5.03
C ILE A 1 8.66 6.12 4.52
N ILE A 2 7.92 5.01 4.61
CA ILE A 2 6.50 4.94 4.23
C ILE A 2 5.64 4.56 5.42
N THR A 3 4.45 5.15 5.53
CA THR A 3 3.49 4.81 6.59
C THR A 3 2.07 4.68 6.04
N GLY A 4 1.30 3.83 6.72
CA GLY A 4 -0.12 3.60 6.48
C GLY A 4 -0.86 3.45 7.81
N PRO A 5 -2.09 3.97 7.95
CA PRO A 5 -2.90 3.74 9.15
C PRO A 5 -3.27 2.26 9.34
N GLY A 6 -3.29 1.81 10.60
CA GLY A 6 -3.83 0.51 10.99
C GLY A 6 -5.36 0.45 10.95
N GLN A 7 -5.92 -0.64 11.49
CA GLN A 7 -7.37 -0.88 11.53
C GLN A 7 -8.13 0.30 12.17
N GLY A 8 -9.28 0.67 11.58
CA GLY A 8 -10.05 1.86 11.98
C GLY A 8 -9.60 3.14 11.26
N GLY A 9 -8.38 3.18 10.73
CA GLY A 9 -7.85 4.26 9.91
C GLY A 9 -8.22 4.15 8.42
N GLY A 10 -8.08 5.25 7.69
CA GLY A 10 -8.26 5.28 6.24
C GLY A 10 -7.07 4.65 5.50
N PRO A 11 -7.23 4.27 4.21
CA PRO A 11 -6.17 3.67 3.40
C PRO A 11 -5.19 4.74 2.85
N GLN A 12 -4.82 5.72 3.67
CA GLN A 12 -3.92 6.80 3.28
C GLN A 12 -2.47 6.33 3.37
N ILE A 13 -1.67 6.61 2.36
CA ILE A 13 -0.22 6.43 2.37
C ILE A 13 0.44 7.78 2.56
N ARG A 14 1.48 7.83 3.39
CA ARG A 14 2.40 8.97 3.47
C ARG A 14 3.83 8.51 3.25
N VAL A 15 4.58 9.35 2.55
CA VAL A 15 5.99 9.14 2.24
C VAL A 15 6.80 10.27 2.85
N PHE A 16 7.92 9.90 3.47
CA PHE A 16 8.84 10.82 4.11
C PHE A 16 10.28 10.50 3.68
N ASN A 17 11.10 11.54 3.60
CA ASN A 17 12.52 11.42 3.34
C ASN A 17 13.27 10.82 4.54
N GLY A 18 14.58 10.61 4.39
CA GLY A 18 15.43 10.01 5.44
C GLY A 18 15.54 10.81 6.74
N ILE A 19 15.12 12.08 6.75
CA ILE A 19 15.09 12.93 7.95
C ILE A 19 13.66 13.18 8.48
N GLY A 20 12.66 12.44 7.95
CA GLY A 20 11.28 12.47 8.43
C GLY A 20 10.44 13.64 7.91
N GLN A 21 10.89 14.38 6.91
CA GLN A 21 10.07 15.38 6.24
C GLN A 21 9.18 14.71 5.19
N VAL A 22 7.95 15.18 5.10
CA VAL A 22 6.96 14.71 4.12
C VAL A 22 7.44 15.00 2.70
N GLU A 23 7.54 13.96 1.86
CA GLU A 23 7.96 14.10 0.45
C GLU A 23 6.80 14.42 -0.49
N ASN A 24 5.56 14.07 -0.12
CA ASN A 24 4.36 14.38 -0.89
C ASN A 24 3.11 14.51 0.01
N ASN A 25 2.01 14.99 -0.56
CA ASN A 25 0.75 15.18 0.18
C ASN A 25 0.07 13.87 0.63
N GLY A 26 0.66 12.72 0.32
CA GLY A 26 0.07 11.40 0.47
C GLY A 26 -1.01 11.13 -0.57
N PHE A 27 -1.44 9.87 -0.62
CA PHE A 27 -2.50 9.40 -1.53
C PHE A 27 -3.30 8.29 -0.87
N PHE A 28 -4.45 7.94 -1.45
CA PHE A 28 -5.27 6.82 -0.97
C PHE A 28 -5.04 5.59 -1.85
N ALA A 29 -4.57 4.50 -1.25
CA ALA A 29 -4.34 3.23 -1.95
C ALA A 29 -5.64 2.50 -2.31
N TYR A 30 -6.74 2.81 -1.60
CA TYR A 30 -8.07 2.26 -1.83
C TYR A 30 -9.12 3.37 -1.69
N ALA A 31 -10.41 3.04 -1.80
CA ALA A 31 -11.46 4.03 -1.66
C ALA A 31 -11.37 4.77 -0.31
N SER A 32 -11.35 6.11 -0.35
CA SER A 32 -11.01 6.97 0.80
C SER A 32 -12.00 6.87 1.98
N HIS A 33 -13.20 6.35 1.76
CA HIS A 33 -14.20 6.13 2.80
C HIS A 33 -13.98 4.83 3.60
N LEU A 34 -13.10 3.93 3.15
CA LEU A 34 -12.79 2.70 3.88
C LEU A 34 -12.06 3.01 5.20
N ARG A 35 -12.30 2.18 6.22
CA ARG A 35 -11.70 2.30 7.56
C ARG A 35 -11.03 1.00 8.01
N THR A 36 -10.51 0.26 7.05
CA THR A 36 -9.88 -1.05 7.24
C THR A 36 -8.38 -0.93 7.55
N GLY A 37 -7.83 0.28 7.47
CA GLY A 37 -6.39 0.50 7.42
C GLY A 37 -5.78 0.01 6.11
N VAL A 38 -4.46 0.08 6.04
CA VAL A 38 -3.64 -0.37 4.91
C VAL A 38 -2.30 -0.88 5.41
N GLN A 39 -1.95 -2.09 4.98
CA GLN A 39 -0.61 -2.62 5.14
C GLN A 39 0.26 -2.14 3.99
N VAL A 40 1.50 -1.77 4.28
CA VAL A 40 2.45 -1.28 3.28
C VAL A 40 3.80 -1.97 3.38
N THR A 41 4.48 -2.09 2.25
CA THR A 41 5.90 -2.44 2.12
C THR A 41 6.46 -1.74 0.89
N ALA A 42 7.78 -1.69 0.75
CA ALA A 42 8.45 -1.04 -0.38
C ALA A 42 9.54 -1.95 -0.94
N ALA A 43 9.65 -1.98 -2.27
CA ALA A 43 10.72 -2.65 -3.00
C ALA A 43 10.67 -2.20 -4.47
N ASP A 44 11.82 -2.18 -5.12
CA ASP A 44 11.92 -2.09 -6.57
C ASP A 44 11.42 -3.41 -7.20
N ILE A 45 10.24 -3.37 -7.82
CA ILE A 45 9.60 -4.56 -8.44
C ILE A 45 9.63 -4.51 -9.96
N ASN A 46 10.17 -3.44 -10.55
CA ASN A 46 10.25 -3.25 -12.00
C ASN A 46 11.68 -3.00 -12.53
N ASP A 47 12.68 -3.02 -11.64
CA ASP A 47 14.12 -2.89 -11.93
C ASP A 47 14.47 -1.52 -12.54
N ASP A 48 13.80 -0.45 -12.09
CA ASP A 48 14.07 0.93 -12.52
C ASP A 48 14.98 1.72 -11.56
N GLY A 49 15.40 1.09 -10.45
CA GLY A 49 16.23 1.68 -9.41
C GLY A 49 15.46 2.52 -8.39
N LYS A 50 14.12 2.46 -8.38
CA LYS A 50 13.27 3.14 -7.39
C LYS A 50 12.31 2.14 -6.77
N ASP A 51 12.15 2.25 -5.46
CA ASP A 51 11.18 1.40 -4.76
C ASP A 51 9.73 1.80 -5.10
N GLU A 52 8.93 0.80 -5.46
CA GLU A 52 7.48 0.90 -5.45
C GLU A 52 6.92 0.72 -4.03
N ILE A 53 5.73 1.26 -3.81
CA ILE A 53 4.91 1.04 -2.62
C ILE A 53 3.90 -0.06 -2.93
N ILE A 54 4.07 -1.22 -2.29
CA ILE A 54 3.13 -2.33 -2.35
C ILE A 54 2.18 -2.23 -1.16
N THR A 55 0.89 -2.34 -1.42
CA THR A 55 -0.16 -2.18 -0.40
C THR A 55 -1.07 -3.39 -0.34
N GLY A 56 -1.52 -3.73 0.86
CA GLY A 56 -2.60 -4.68 1.12
C GLY A 56 -3.72 -4.00 1.91
N ALA A 57 -4.97 -4.27 1.55
CA ALA A 57 -6.09 -3.79 2.35
C ALA A 57 -6.11 -4.50 3.72
N GLY A 58 -6.33 -3.76 4.80
CA GLY A 58 -6.42 -4.36 6.14
C GLY A 58 -7.73 -5.13 6.39
N PRO A 59 -7.90 -5.72 7.59
CA PRO A 59 -9.08 -6.53 7.93
C PRO A 59 -10.41 -5.78 7.75
N GLY A 60 -11.40 -6.47 7.20
CA GLY A 60 -12.68 -5.90 6.74
C GLY A 60 -12.65 -5.44 5.27
N GLY A 61 -11.46 -5.28 4.69
CA GLY A 61 -11.25 -5.05 3.25
C GLY A 61 -11.19 -6.36 2.46
N GLY A 62 -11.30 -6.28 1.13
CA GLY A 62 -11.07 -7.43 0.25
C GLY A 62 -9.58 -7.81 0.20
N PRO A 63 -9.21 -8.99 -0.34
CA PRO A 63 -7.83 -9.45 -0.37
C PRO A 63 -7.02 -8.82 -1.50
N GLN A 64 -7.21 -7.53 -1.73
CA GLN A 64 -6.60 -6.82 -2.83
C GLN A 64 -5.17 -6.41 -2.46
N ILE A 65 -4.25 -6.62 -3.39
CA ILE A 65 -2.89 -6.09 -3.37
C ILE A 65 -2.77 -5.10 -4.53
N ARG A 66 -2.16 -3.94 -4.32
CA ARG A 66 -1.89 -2.92 -5.36
C ARG A 66 -0.47 -2.38 -5.23
N ALA A 67 0.11 -1.90 -6.32
CA ALA A 67 1.44 -1.26 -6.33
C ALA A 67 1.37 0.16 -6.89
N PHE A 68 2.12 1.06 -6.27
CA PHE A 68 2.18 2.48 -6.60
C PHE A 68 3.62 2.97 -6.63
N SER A 69 3.89 4.01 -7.39
CA SER A 69 5.13 4.78 -7.27
C SER A 69 5.09 5.65 -6.01
N ALA A 70 6.25 6.17 -5.59
CA ALA A 70 6.35 7.01 -4.40
C ALA A 70 5.45 8.25 -4.43
N ASP A 71 5.17 8.81 -5.61
CA ASP A 71 4.27 9.95 -5.82
C ASP A 71 2.77 9.59 -5.86
N GLY A 72 2.42 8.31 -5.73
CA GLY A 72 1.05 7.80 -5.76
C GLY A 72 0.54 7.44 -7.16
N GLY A 73 1.38 7.49 -8.18
CA GLY A 73 1.08 6.92 -9.50
C GLY A 73 0.81 5.42 -9.40
N VAL A 74 -0.19 4.92 -10.13
CA VAL A 74 -0.50 3.48 -10.14
C VAL A 74 0.50 2.75 -11.04
N VAL A 75 1.34 1.92 -10.45
CA VAL A 75 2.29 1.05 -11.17
C VAL A 75 1.60 -0.25 -11.56
N HIS A 76 0.84 -0.84 -10.64
CA HIS A 76 0.02 -2.01 -10.91
C HIS A 76 -1.37 -1.86 -10.30
N ASN A 77 -2.42 -2.03 -11.12
CA ASN A 77 -3.82 -1.95 -10.70
C ASN A 77 -4.18 -2.97 -9.60
N GLY A 78 -3.37 -4.02 -9.49
CA GLY A 78 -3.44 -4.98 -8.42
C GLY A 78 -4.12 -6.28 -8.81
N PHE A 79 -4.19 -7.19 -7.84
CA PHE A 79 -4.87 -8.47 -7.95
C PHE A 79 -5.46 -8.87 -6.59
N PHE A 80 -6.28 -9.92 -6.57
CA PHE A 80 -6.80 -10.50 -5.34
C PHE A 80 -5.96 -11.72 -4.96
N ALA A 81 -5.34 -11.70 -3.77
CA ALA A 81 -4.50 -12.81 -3.28
C ALA A 81 -5.31 -14.02 -2.82
N TYR A 82 -6.59 -13.81 -2.50
CA TYR A 82 -7.55 -14.82 -2.09
C TYR A 82 -8.87 -14.64 -2.85
N ASP A 83 -9.88 -15.45 -2.52
CA ASP A 83 -11.21 -15.29 -3.07
C ASP A 83 -11.74 -13.86 -2.86
N LYS A 84 -12.38 -13.29 -3.89
CA LYS A 84 -12.88 -11.90 -3.87
C LYS A 84 -13.87 -11.62 -2.74
N SER A 85 -14.51 -12.63 -2.16
CA SER A 85 -15.41 -12.51 -1.02
C SER A 85 -14.70 -12.54 0.33
N PHE A 86 -13.42 -12.93 0.39
CA PHE A 86 -12.64 -12.93 1.63
C PHE A 86 -12.52 -11.52 2.22
N ARG A 87 -12.64 -11.39 3.55
CA ARG A 87 -12.59 -10.08 4.23
C ARG A 87 -11.57 -10.02 5.37
N GLY A 88 -10.63 -10.96 5.42
CA GLY A 88 -9.55 -10.94 6.42
C GLY A 88 -8.47 -9.90 6.13
N GLY A 89 -8.49 -9.25 4.97
CA GLY A 89 -7.39 -8.38 4.52
C GLY A 89 -6.16 -9.16 4.05
N VAL A 90 -5.07 -8.45 3.75
CA VAL A 90 -3.81 -9.05 3.30
C VAL A 90 -2.64 -8.32 3.96
N ASN A 91 -1.72 -9.10 4.53
CA ASN A 91 -0.40 -8.63 4.91
C ASN A 91 0.57 -8.84 3.74
N VAL A 92 1.40 -7.84 3.48
CA VAL A 92 2.36 -7.85 2.37
C VAL A 92 3.79 -7.72 2.89
N ALA A 93 4.70 -8.45 2.27
CA ALA A 93 6.14 -8.34 2.41
C ALA A 93 6.76 -8.70 1.05
N VAL A 94 7.88 -8.08 0.70
CA VAL A 94 8.65 -8.43 -0.50
C VAL A 94 9.91 -9.17 -0.08
N GLY A 95 10.27 -10.19 -0.87
CA GLY A 95 11.52 -10.91 -0.74
C GLY A 95 12.25 -10.90 -2.08
N GLU A 96 13.56 -10.72 -2.02
CA GLU A 96 14.51 -10.88 -3.11
C GLU A 96 15.14 -12.28 -3.06
N PHE A 97 15.48 -12.85 -4.22
CA PHE A 97 16.02 -14.21 -4.38
C PHE A 97 17.40 -14.19 -5.04
#